data_AF-A0A6L6R6F9-F1
#
_entry.id   AF-A0A6L6R6F9-F1
#
_cell.length_a   1.000
_cell.length_b   1.000
_cell.length_c   1.000
_cell.angle_alpha   90.00
_cell.angle_beta   90.00
_cell.angle_gamma   90.00
#
_symmetry.space_group_name_H-M   'P 1'
#
loop_
_entity.id
_entity.type
_entity.pdbx_description
1 polymer ?
#
loop_
_entity_poly.entity_id
_entity_poly.type
_entity_poly.pdbx_seq_one_letter_code
_entity_poly.pdbx_strand_id
1 'polypeptide(L)'
;MPEVADRSPAEGFERELDRVVDRLRGMLVSRLADPADRAFAASQALLALTAGNAGAHDLPRIADHAAGDQLAVIGHDFAAGQPSDEQYAAATALLADLRRSLP
;
A
#
# COMPACT_ATOMS: atom_id res chain seq x y z
N MET A 1 -17.13 -1.24 28.25
CA MET A 1 -16.54 -1.71 26.98
C MET A 1 -16.44 -0.48 26.10
N PRO A 2 -15.27 0.10 25.84
CA PRO A 2 -15.23 1.26 24.95
C PRO A 2 -15.54 0.78 23.53
N GLU A 3 -16.55 1.39 22.91
CA GLU A 3 -16.81 1.33 21.48
C GLU A 3 -15.50 1.57 20.72
N VAL A 4 -15.08 0.60 19.92
CA VAL A 4 -14.14 0.88 18.84
C VAL A 4 -14.96 1.69 17.84
N ALA A 5 -14.87 3.02 17.93
CA ALA A 5 -15.51 3.92 16.98
C ALA A 5 -15.27 3.42 15.56
N ASP A 6 -16.36 3.27 14.79
CA ASP A 6 -16.35 2.92 13.38
C ASP A 6 -15.38 3.86 12.66
N ARG A 7 -14.18 3.36 12.40
CA ARG A 7 -13.14 4.11 11.71
C ARG A 7 -13.53 4.17 10.24
N SER A 8 -13.42 5.34 9.63
CA SER A 8 -13.74 5.47 8.21
C SER A 8 -12.84 4.54 7.37
N PRO A 9 -13.31 4.03 6.22
CA PRO A 9 -12.47 3.22 5.33
C PRO A 9 -11.15 3.90 4.96
N ALA A 10 -11.17 5.23 4.80
CA ALA A 10 -9.98 6.05 4.55
C ALA A 10 -8.97 5.97 5.71
N GLU A 11 -9.38 6.20 6.95
CA GLU A 11 -8.51 6.10 8.13
C GLU A 11 -7.98 4.67 8.35
N GLY A 12 -8.78 3.67 7.98
CA GLY A 12 -8.37 2.26 7.98
C GLY A 12 -7.23 2.00 7.00
N PHE A 13 -7.37 2.51 5.78
CA PHE A 13 -6.39 2.42 4.72
C PHE A 13 -5.09 3.15 5.08
N GLU A 14 -5.15 4.43 5.46
CA GLU A 14 -3.98 5.26 5.79
C GLU A 14 -3.14 4.61 6.89
N ARG A 15 -3.79 4.12 7.95
CA ARG A 15 -3.10 3.45 9.04
C ARG A 15 -2.42 2.15 8.59
N GLU A 16 -3.05 1.39 7.71
CA GLU A 16 -2.47 0.15 7.21
C GLU A 16 -1.31 0.43 6.25
N LEU A 17 -1.40 1.49 5.46
CA LEU A 17 -0.32 1.99 4.60
C LEU A 17 0.89 2.37 5.44
N ASP A 18 0.71 3.19 6.47
CA ASP A 18 1.78 3.61 7.38
C ASP A 18 2.50 2.41 8.00
N ARG A 19 1.75 1.40 8.47
CA ARG A 19 2.33 0.19 9.07
C ARG A 19 3.20 -0.59 8.10
N VAL A 20 2.79 -0.70 6.83
CA VAL A 20 3.56 -1.43 5.82
C VAL A 20 4.81 -0.63 5.44
N VAL A 21 4.64 0.67 5.20
CA VAL A 21 5.74 1.58 4.82
C VAL A 21 6.80 1.62 5.91
N ASP A 22 6.40 1.79 7.17
CA ASP A 22 7.32 1.81 8.31
C ASP A 22 8.05 0.48 8.46
N ARG A 23 7.35 -0.65 8.26
CA ARG A 23 7.99 -1.97 8.30
C ARG A 23 9.06 -2.10 7.22
N LEU A 24 8.75 -1.73 5.97
CA LEU A 24 9.69 -1.78 4.84
C LEU A 24 10.91 -0.87 5.09
N ARG A 25 10.69 0.36 5.54
CA ARG A 25 11.76 1.32 5.87
C ARG A 25 12.65 0.85 7.02
N GLY A 26 12.11 0.06 7.94
CA GLY A 26 12.86 -0.52 9.06
C GLY A 26 13.69 -1.76 8.71
N MET A 27 13.54 -2.33 7.50
CA MET A 27 14.28 -3.54 7.14
C MET A 27 15.73 -3.24 6.75
N LEU A 28 16.62 -4.18 7.10
CA LEU A 28 18.00 -4.14 6.60
C LEU A 28 18.00 -4.34 5.08
N VAL A 29 18.80 -3.55 4.37
CA VAL A 29 18.93 -3.61 2.89
C VAL A 29 19.25 -5.02 2.40
N SER A 30 20.07 -5.78 3.14
CA SER A 30 20.41 -7.17 2.81
C SER A 30 19.23 -8.16 2.86
N ARG A 31 18.08 -7.76 3.40
CA ARG A 31 16.86 -8.56 3.50
C ARG A 31 15.70 -8.00 2.68
N LEU A 32 15.92 -6.95 1.90
CA LEU A 32 14.84 -6.22 1.21
C LEU A 32 14.44 -6.78 -0.15
N ALA A 33 15.24 -7.63 -0.81
CA ALA A 33 14.96 -8.05 -2.19
C ALA A 33 13.54 -8.62 -2.40
N ASP A 34 13.17 -9.68 -1.67
CA ASP A 34 11.83 -10.30 -1.75
C ASP A 34 10.70 -9.38 -1.21
N PRO A 35 10.85 -8.72 -0.04
CA PRO A 35 9.92 -7.67 0.40
C PRO A 35 9.68 -6.56 -0.61
N ALA A 36 10.71 -6.10 -1.31
CA ALA A 36 10.63 -5.06 -2.31
C ALA A 36 9.88 -5.53 -3.56
N ASP A 37 10.07 -6.79 -3.98
CA ASP A 37 9.27 -7.39 -5.06
C ASP A 37 7.79 -7.41 -4.72
N ARG A 38 7.43 -7.81 -3.49
CA ARG A 38 6.04 -7.84 -3.03
C ARG A 38 5.46 -6.44 -2.88
N ALA A 39 6.24 -5.49 -2.37
CA ALA A 39 5.84 -4.09 -2.25
C ALA A 39 5.64 -3.43 -3.63
N PHE A 40 6.48 -3.76 -4.61
CA PHE A 40 6.30 -3.33 -6.00
C PHE A 40 5.01 -3.89 -6.61
N ALA A 41 4.76 -5.19 -6.45
CA ALA A 41 3.52 -5.81 -6.92
C ALA A 41 2.27 -5.18 -6.26
N ALA A 42 2.34 -4.91 -4.95
CA ALA A 42 1.28 -4.21 -4.22
C ALA A 42 1.07 -2.78 -4.73
N SER A 43 2.15 -2.05 -5.03
CA SER A 43 2.09 -0.70 -5.60
C SER A 43 1.44 -0.72 -6.99
N GLN A 44 1.77 -1.70 -7.83
CA GLN A 44 1.16 -1.85 -9.16
C GLN A 44 -0.35 -2.14 -9.07
N ALA A 45 -0.74 -3.02 -8.15
CA ALA A 45 -2.15 -3.34 -7.91
C ALA A 45 -2.92 -2.16 -7.29
N LEU A 46 -2.29 -1.37 -6.42
CA LEU A 46 -2.89 -0.16 -5.88
C LEU A 46 -3.10 0.91 -6.97
N LEU A 47 -2.13 1.10 -7.86
CA LEU A 47 -2.28 1.98 -9.02
C LEU A 47 -3.44 1.54 -9.93
N ALA A 48 -3.62 0.24 -10.14
CA ALA A 48 -4.74 -0.30 -10.92
C ALA A 48 -6.11 0.03 -10.30
N LEU A 49 -6.20 0.10 -8.97
CA LEU A 49 -7.42 0.55 -8.28
C LEU A 49 -7.69 2.05 -8.49
N THR A 50 -6.64 2.87 -8.60
CA THR A 50 -6.75 4.32 -8.85
C THR A 50 -7.18 4.64 -10.29
N ALA A 51 -6.61 3.96 -11.28
CA ALA A 51 -6.81 4.28 -12.70
C ALA A 51 -8.18 3.86 -13.27
N GLY A 52 -9.04 3.19 -12.48
CA GLY A 52 -10.39 2.81 -12.89
C GLY A 52 -10.42 2.11 -14.26
N ASN A 53 -9.70 1.00 -14.43
CA ASN A 53 -9.56 0.21 -15.68
C ASN A 53 -9.12 0.97 -16.95
N ALA A 54 -8.96 2.30 -16.92
CA ALA A 54 -8.59 3.13 -18.05
C ALA A 54 -7.06 3.32 -18.07
N GLY A 55 -6.34 2.23 -18.33
CA GLY A 55 -4.91 2.27 -18.66
C GLY A 55 -3.98 2.60 -17.50
N ALA A 56 -3.94 1.76 -16.47
CA ALA A 56 -2.83 1.80 -15.52
C ALA A 56 -1.52 1.55 -16.28
N HIS A 57 -0.62 2.53 -16.28
CA HIS A 57 0.73 2.36 -16.78
C HIS A 57 1.55 1.51 -15.79
N ASP A 58 2.51 0.74 -16.31
CA ASP A 58 3.45 0.02 -15.45
C ASP A 58 4.29 1.01 -14.65
N LEU A 59 4.40 0.78 -13.34
CA LEU A 59 5.29 1.54 -12.49
C LEU A 59 6.74 1.22 -12.84
N PRO A 60 7.63 2.21 -12.91
CA PRO A 60 9.06 1.93 -13.04
C PRO A 60 9.54 1.19 -11.80
N ARG A 61 10.34 0.14 -12.01
CA ARG A 61 11.02 -0.52 -10.89
C ARG A 61 12.15 0.39 -10.39
N ILE A 62 12.13 0.68 -9.10
CA ILE A 62 13.18 1.44 -8.42
C ILE A 62 14.00 0.53 -7.50
N ALA A 63 15.04 1.09 -6.89
CA ALA A 63 15.90 0.35 -5.98
C ALA A 63 15.12 -0.16 -4.75
N ASP A 64 15.46 -1.36 -4.27
CA ASP A 64 14.69 -2.06 -3.22
C ASP A 64 14.55 -1.27 -1.91
N HIS A 65 15.55 -0.45 -1.56
CA HIS A 65 15.52 0.41 -0.38
C HIS A 65 14.46 1.52 -0.46
N ALA A 66 13.98 1.85 -1.66
CA ALA A 66 12.96 2.85 -1.89
C ALA A 66 11.55 2.24 -2.10
N ALA A 67 11.40 0.91 -1.99
CA ALA A 67 10.11 0.25 -2.22
C ALA A 67 9.00 0.74 -1.28
N GLY A 68 9.33 1.03 -0.02
CA GLY A 68 8.40 1.64 0.93
C GLY A 68 7.96 3.05 0.52
N ASP A 69 8.87 3.84 -0.06
CA ASP A 69 8.55 5.20 -0.52
C ASP A 69 7.68 5.19 -1.78
N GLN A 70 7.94 4.29 -2.71
CA GLN A 70 7.07 4.09 -3.88
C GLN A 70 5.66 3.71 -3.45
N LEU A 71 5.52 2.75 -2.52
CA LEU A 71 4.21 2.36 -2.00
C LEU A 71 3.50 3.53 -1.30
N ALA A 72 4.23 4.33 -0.53
CA ALA A 72 3.68 5.51 0.13
C ALA A 72 3.12 6.51 -0.90
N VAL A 73 3.89 6.86 -1.93
CA VAL A 73 3.46 7.79 -2.99
C VAL A 73 2.20 7.28 -3.67
N ILE A 74 2.20 6.02 -4.13
CA ILE A 74 1.04 5.46 -4.82
C ILE A 74 -0.18 5.36 -3.90
N GLY A 75 0.02 5.08 -2.62
CA GLY A 75 -1.06 5.09 -1.64
C GLY A 75 -1.65 6.47 -1.38
N HIS A 76 -0.83 7.52 -1.38
CA HIS A 76 -1.30 8.90 -1.26
C HIS A 76 -2.04 9.34 -2.53
N ASP A 77 -1.55 8.97 -3.72
CA ASP A 77 -2.23 9.24 -4.99
C ASP A 77 -3.59 8.54 -5.07
N PHE A 78 -3.66 7.29 -4.59
CA PHE A 78 -4.92 6.55 -4.46
C PHE A 78 -5.93 7.30 -3.57
N ALA A 79 -5.53 7.72 -2.36
CA ALA A 79 -6.40 8.44 -1.44
C ALA A 79 -6.83 9.83 -1.98
N ALA A 80 -5.92 10.53 -2.65
CA ALA A 80 -6.19 11.83 -3.28
C ALA A 80 -7.23 11.73 -4.41
N GLY A 81 -7.35 10.55 -5.05
CA GLY A 81 -8.37 10.25 -6.05
C GLY A 81 -9.80 10.13 -5.51
N GLN A 82 -10.02 10.31 -4.20
CA GLN A 82 -11.32 10.17 -3.52
C GLN A 82 -12.02 8.84 -3.82
N PRO A 83 -11.37 7.70 -3.53
CA PRO A 83 -11.91 6.38 -3.84
C PRO A 83 -13.17 6.09 -3.02
N SER A 84 -14.00 5.18 -3.54
CA SER A 84 -15.17 4.69 -2.84
C SER A 84 -14.79 3.84 -1.62
N ASP A 85 -15.74 3.62 -0.70
CA ASP A 85 -15.54 2.75 0.45
C ASP A 85 -15.13 1.32 0.05
N GLU A 86 -15.66 0.81 -1.08
CA GLU A 86 -15.28 -0.50 -1.63
C GLU A 86 -13.83 -0.52 -2.12
N GLN A 87 -13.40 0.54 -2.80
CA GLN A 87 -12.01 0.70 -3.22
C GLN A 87 -11.07 0.80 -2.00
N TYR A 88 -11.44 1.56 -0.96
CA TYR A 88 -10.68 1.61 0.29
C TYR A 88 -10.58 0.24 0.96
N ALA A 89 -11.67 -0.53 1.00
CA ALA A 89 -11.67 -1.88 1.56
C ALA A 89 -10.73 -2.81 0.77
N ALA A 90 -10.77 -2.76 -0.57
CA ALA A 90 -9.89 -3.56 -1.43
C ALA A 90 -8.41 -3.19 -1.24
N ALA A 91 -8.10 -1.89 -1.22
CA ALA A 91 -6.75 -1.39 -0.98
C ALA A 91 -6.23 -1.78 0.42
N THR A 92 -7.08 -1.68 1.44
CA THR A 92 -6.74 -2.08 2.81
C THR A 92 -6.46 -3.57 2.92
N ALA A 93 -7.25 -4.41 2.26
CA ALA A 93 -7.03 -5.87 2.23
C ALA A 93 -5.68 -6.22 1.57
N LEU A 94 -5.37 -5.57 0.45
CA LEU A 94 -4.08 -5.71 -0.24
C LEU A 94 -2.89 -5.34 0.66
N LEU A 95 -2.97 -4.22 1.39
CA LEU A 95 -1.92 -3.80 2.32
C LEU A 95 -1.80 -4.75 3.52
N ALA A 96 -2.92 -5.25 4.03
CA ALA A 96 -2.93 -6.22 5.13
C ALA A 96 -2.28 -7.55 4.71
N ASP A 97 -2.52 -8.02 3.49
CA ASP A 97 -1.90 -9.23 2.95
C ASP A 97 -0.40 -9.03 2.72
N LEU A 98 0.01 -7.88 2.17
CA LEU A 98 1.41 -7.52 2.10
C LEU A 98 2.05 -7.54 3.49
N ARG A 99 1.47 -6.87 4.48
CA ARG A 99 2.00 -6.82 5.86
C ARG A 99 2.17 -8.20 6.47
N ARG A 100 1.20 -9.12 6.26
CA ARG A 100 1.28 -10.51 6.75
C ARG A 100 2.38 -11.31 6.06
N SER A 101 2.69 -10.98 4.82
CA SER A 101 3.76 -11.64 4.05
C SER A 101 5.16 -11.15 4.42
N LEU A 102 5.28 -9.95 4.99
CA LEU A 102 6.57 -9.37 5.38
C LEU A 102 7.14 -10.04 6.64
N PRO A 103 8.46 -10.34 6.65
CA PRO A 103 9.14 -10.97 7.79
C PRO A 103 9.19 -10.05 9.01
#